data_AF-A0A0E9MZI9-F1
#
_entry.id   AF-A0A0E9MZI9-F1
#
_cell.length_a   1.000
_cell.length_b   1.000
_cell.length_c   1.000
_cell.angle_alpha   90.00
_cell.angle_beta   90.00
_cell.angle_gamma   90.00
#
_symmetry.space_group_name_H-M   'P 1'
#
loop_
_entity.id
_entity.type
_entity.pdbx_description
1 polymer ?
#
loop_
_entity_poly.entity_id
_entity_poly.type
_entity_poly.pdbx_seq_one_letter_code
_entity_poly.pdbx_strand_id
1 'polypeptide(L)'
;MKALLPVFLLICLALPVDLPAQHIPANAKRVLFLGNSITYAGGYINYFETFWLRQHPEQPLEIINMGLPSETVSGLSEDNHADGQFPRPDLHERLYRVIRLAKPDLVFACYGMNDGIYLPFDSTRFRLFQSGIRWLHDTLSSLHIAVILVTPPVYDEAKGGASGYAAVLDQYSDWLLHMRDSGWWVADLHYPMKKVLDSGVHLADDGVHPGDAGHRIMAQALLRAIGEKQLTTDTALLELVARRQAILKDAWLTAAGHKRPMPAGLPMGKANQQAAVLTEQINSLLNKK
;
A
#
# COMPACT_ATOMS: atom_id res chain seq x y z
N MET A 1 5.11 -69.20 8.74
CA MET A 1 5.37 -68.23 7.66
C MET A 1 4.52 -66.99 7.93
N LYS A 2 5.12 -65.88 8.38
CA LYS A 2 4.44 -64.59 8.56
C LYS A 2 5.06 -63.62 7.56
N ALA A 3 4.27 -63.15 6.61
CA ALA A 3 4.71 -62.21 5.57
C ALA A 3 4.67 -60.77 6.14
N LEU A 4 5.78 -60.04 6.01
CA LEU A 4 5.84 -58.60 6.27
C LEU A 4 5.30 -57.84 5.04
N LEU A 5 4.38 -56.90 5.28
CA LEU A 5 3.88 -55.96 4.29
C LEU A 5 4.74 -54.67 4.35
N PRO A 6 5.22 -54.13 3.22
CA PRO A 6 6.00 -52.89 3.24
C PRO A 6 5.06 -51.68 3.34
N VAL A 7 5.33 -50.80 4.31
CA VAL A 7 4.69 -49.48 4.43
C VAL A 7 5.43 -48.52 3.49
N PHE A 8 4.77 -48.06 2.43
CA PHE A 8 5.26 -46.96 1.60
C PHE A 8 4.90 -45.63 2.26
N LEU A 9 5.91 -44.91 2.75
CA LEU A 9 5.78 -43.55 3.24
C LEU A 9 5.74 -42.60 2.03
N LEU A 10 4.56 -42.08 1.69
CA LEU A 10 4.43 -41.02 0.68
C LEU A 10 4.96 -39.71 1.29
N ILE A 11 6.14 -39.27 0.87
CA ILE A 11 6.65 -37.92 1.15
C ILE A 11 6.05 -37.00 0.09
N CYS A 12 4.98 -36.27 0.46
CA CYS A 12 4.49 -35.16 -0.34
C CYS A 12 5.48 -33.99 -0.23
N LEU A 13 6.35 -33.84 -1.23
CA LEU A 13 7.10 -32.61 -1.46
C LEU A 13 6.11 -31.53 -1.93
N ALA A 14 5.74 -30.60 -1.04
CA ALA A 14 5.05 -29.38 -1.44
C ALA A 14 6.03 -28.52 -2.25
N LEU A 15 5.85 -28.47 -3.57
CA LEU A 15 6.52 -27.47 -4.40
C LEU A 15 5.88 -26.10 -4.09
N PRO A 16 6.65 -25.02 -3.95
CA PRO A 16 6.08 -23.68 -3.84
C PRO A 16 5.28 -23.40 -5.11
N VAL A 17 3.99 -23.12 -4.93
CA VAL A 17 3.15 -22.62 -6.03
C VAL A 17 3.54 -21.16 -6.22
N ASP A 18 4.38 -20.88 -7.21
CA ASP A 18 4.55 -19.53 -7.71
C ASP A 18 3.21 -19.11 -8.34
N LEU A 19 2.44 -18.30 -7.61
CA LEU A 19 1.29 -17.62 -8.20
C LEU A 19 1.78 -16.78 -9.38
N PRO A 20 1.08 -16.79 -10.53
CA PRO A 20 1.46 -15.96 -11.65
C PRO A 20 1.48 -14.49 -11.23
N ALA A 21 2.51 -13.77 -11.66
CA ALA A 21 2.60 -12.33 -11.47
C ALA A 21 1.31 -11.65 -11.94
N GLN A 22 0.80 -10.72 -11.13
CA GLN A 22 -0.46 -10.05 -11.44
C GLN A 22 -0.22 -8.86 -12.34
N HIS A 23 -0.40 -9.05 -13.64
CA HIS A 23 -0.29 -7.94 -14.56
C HIS A 23 -1.39 -6.90 -14.30
N ILE A 24 -1.03 -5.62 -14.42
CA ILE A 24 -2.04 -4.56 -14.49
C ILE A 24 -2.95 -4.89 -15.69
N PRO A 25 -4.29 -4.89 -15.52
CA PRO A 25 -5.20 -5.18 -16.63
C PRO A 25 -4.89 -4.28 -17.83
N ALA A 26 -4.76 -4.85 -19.03
CA ALA A 26 -4.31 -4.12 -20.22
C ALA A 26 -5.22 -2.91 -20.56
N ASN A 27 -6.50 -2.98 -20.19
CA ASN A 27 -7.47 -1.90 -20.36
C ASN A 27 -7.55 -0.94 -19.16
N ALA A 28 -6.81 -1.17 -18.07
CA ALA A 28 -6.81 -0.29 -16.91
C ALA A 28 -6.36 1.11 -17.32
N LYS A 29 -7.04 2.11 -16.74
CA LYS A 29 -6.77 3.54 -16.89
C LYS A 29 -6.48 4.19 -15.55
N ARG A 30 -7.02 3.66 -14.45
CA ARG A 30 -6.90 4.27 -13.12
C ARG A 30 -6.44 3.25 -12.08
N VAL A 31 -5.36 3.60 -11.40
CA VAL A 31 -4.84 2.84 -10.27
C VAL A 31 -4.94 3.69 -9.02
N LEU A 32 -5.67 3.19 -8.02
CA LEU A 32 -5.90 3.86 -6.75
C LEU A 32 -5.02 3.27 -5.66
N PHE A 33 -4.38 4.13 -4.88
CA PHE A 33 -3.63 3.75 -3.68
C PHE A 33 -4.42 4.17 -2.44
N LEU A 34 -4.80 3.17 -1.63
CA LEU A 34 -5.43 3.33 -0.32
C LEU A 34 -4.43 2.98 0.79
N GLY A 35 -4.53 3.69 1.90
CA GLY A 35 -3.70 3.46 3.08
C GLY A 35 -3.66 4.66 4.01
N ASN A 36 -2.68 4.67 4.89
CA ASN A 36 -2.56 5.66 5.96
C ASN A 36 -1.59 6.82 5.63
N SER A 37 -0.88 7.34 6.64
CA SER A 37 0.11 8.41 6.52
C SER A 37 1.27 8.06 5.59
N ILE A 38 1.68 6.79 5.53
CA ILE A 38 2.78 6.34 4.67
C ILE A 38 2.35 6.38 3.20
N THR A 39 1.11 5.95 2.91
CA THR A 39 0.48 6.12 1.59
C THR A 39 0.28 7.60 1.27
N TYR A 40 -0.17 8.41 2.23
CA TYR A 40 -0.30 9.86 2.05
C TYR A 40 1.03 10.55 1.72
N ALA A 41 2.14 10.16 2.37
CA ALA A 41 3.47 10.67 2.04
C ALA A 41 3.85 10.31 0.60
N GLY A 42 3.55 9.08 0.18
CA GLY A 42 3.44 8.71 -1.23
C GLY A 42 4.77 8.54 -1.98
N GLY A 43 5.92 8.53 -1.31
CA GLY A 43 7.22 8.39 -1.97
C GLY A 43 7.30 7.14 -2.85
N TYR A 44 6.80 6.01 -2.36
CA TYR A 44 6.78 4.75 -3.13
C TYR A 44 5.82 4.80 -4.34
N ILE A 45 4.76 5.60 -4.27
CA ILE A 45 3.82 5.83 -5.37
C ILE A 45 4.50 6.66 -6.45
N ASN A 46 5.27 7.68 -6.06
CA ASN A 46 6.04 8.50 -7.00
C ASN A 46 7.07 7.65 -7.77
N TYR A 47 7.77 6.74 -7.07
CA TYR A 47 8.68 5.78 -7.71
C TYR A 47 7.95 4.84 -8.66
N PHE A 48 6.82 4.28 -8.22
CA PHE A 48 5.99 3.38 -9.02
C PHE A 48 5.51 4.06 -10.30
N GLU A 49 4.93 5.26 -10.20
CA GLU A 49 4.44 6.02 -11.35
C GLU A 49 5.57 6.43 -12.29
N THR A 50 6.71 6.86 -11.75
CA THR A 50 7.90 7.22 -12.54
C THR A 50 8.41 6.03 -13.34
N PHE A 51 8.48 4.86 -12.72
CA PHE A 51 8.82 3.62 -13.40
C PHE A 51 7.81 3.33 -14.52
N TRP A 52 6.52 3.36 -14.18
CA TRP A 52 5.46 2.99 -15.10
C TRP A 52 5.43 3.86 -16.36
N LEU A 53 5.51 5.18 -16.18
CA LEU A 53 5.57 6.15 -17.28
C LEU A 53 6.74 5.89 -18.24
N ARG A 54 7.86 5.39 -17.71
CA ARG A 54 9.07 5.15 -18.50
C ARG A 54 9.05 3.78 -19.19
N GLN A 55 8.55 2.75 -18.53
CA GLN A 55 8.62 1.37 -19.03
C GLN A 55 7.38 0.93 -19.81
N HIS A 56 6.23 1.59 -19.60
CA HIS A 56 4.96 1.26 -20.25
C HIS A 56 4.30 2.50 -20.88
N PRO A 57 5.00 3.25 -21.77
CA PRO A 57 4.44 4.44 -22.40
C PRO A 57 3.17 4.16 -23.23
N GLU A 58 2.99 2.92 -23.70
CA GLU A 58 1.82 2.44 -24.44
C GLU A 58 0.58 2.23 -23.56
N GLN A 59 0.76 2.14 -22.24
CA GLN A 59 -0.32 1.93 -21.27
C GLN A 59 -0.34 3.06 -20.23
N PRO A 60 -0.78 4.28 -20.62
CA PRO A 60 -0.86 5.39 -19.70
C PRO A 60 -1.88 5.09 -18.58
N LEU A 61 -1.43 5.26 -17.34
CA LEU A 61 -2.25 5.12 -16.13
C LEU A 61 -2.35 6.47 -15.41
N GLU A 62 -3.54 6.78 -14.92
CA GLU A 62 -3.75 7.79 -13.90
C GLU A 62 -3.55 7.15 -12.52
N ILE A 63 -2.46 7.54 -11.85
CA ILE A 63 -2.12 7.06 -10.52
C ILE A 63 -2.72 8.01 -9.48
N ILE A 64 -3.63 7.51 -8.65
CA ILE A 64 -4.41 8.29 -7.69
C ILE A 64 -3.99 7.90 -6.27
N ASN A 65 -3.41 8.83 -5.53
CA ASN A 65 -3.10 8.66 -4.11
C ASN A 65 -4.27 9.16 -3.24
N MET A 66 -4.90 8.26 -2.50
CA MET A 66 -5.97 8.55 -1.53
C MET A 66 -5.59 8.08 -0.13
N GLY A 67 -4.30 8.03 0.22
CA GLY A 67 -3.87 7.75 1.59
C GLY A 67 -4.38 8.83 2.56
N LEU A 68 -4.85 8.43 3.74
CA LEU A 68 -5.32 9.37 4.77
C LEU A 68 -4.52 9.17 6.06
N PRO A 69 -3.79 10.18 6.58
CA PRO A 69 -2.98 10.00 7.78
C PRO A 69 -3.77 9.49 8.98
N SER A 70 -3.13 8.66 9.81
CA SER A 70 -3.73 7.97 10.96
C SER A 70 -4.79 6.91 10.65
N GLU A 71 -5.23 6.75 9.39
CA GLU A 71 -6.36 5.87 9.04
C GLU A 71 -6.11 4.41 9.39
N THR A 72 -7.16 3.75 9.86
CA THR A 72 -7.25 2.30 10.08
C THR A 72 -8.28 1.69 9.14
N VAL A 73 -8.11 0.40 8.84
CA VAL A 73 -9.15 -0.43 8.21
C VAL A 73 -9.92 -1.23 9.26
N SER A 74 -9.32 -1.43 10.44
CA SER A 74 -9.93 -2.09 11.59
C SER A 74 -11.00 -1.26 12.30
N GLY A 75 -11.07 0.05 12.04
CA GLY A 75 -11.91 1.00 12.78
C GLY A 75 -11.43 1.28 14.21
N LEU A 76 -10.24 0.78 14.58
CA LEU A 76 -9.66 0.99 15.90
C LEU A 76 -9.11 2.41 16.07
N SER A 77 -9.24 2.93 17.29
CA SER A 77 -8.60 4.16 17.77
C SER A 77 -8.29 3.98 19.26
N GLU A 78 -7.10 4.40 19.68
CA GLU A 78 -6.81 4.59 21.10
C GLU A 78 -7.57 5.80 21.67
N ASP A 79 -7.89 5.74 22.97
CA ASP A 79 -8.73 6.74 23.67
C ASP A 79 -8.16 8.17 23.62
N ASN A 80 -6.83 8.30 23.57
CA ASN A 80 -6.13 9.60 23.55
C ASN A 80 -5.42 9.86 22.20
N HIS A 81 -5.98 9.36 21.09
CA HIS A 81 -5.39 9.63 19.78
C HIS A 81 -5.30 11.14 19.53
N ALA A 82 -4.15 11.59 19.03
CA ALA A 82 -3.89 13.01 18.77
C ALA A 82 -4.24 13.93 19.96
N ASP A 83 -3.81 13.55 21.17
CA ASP A 83 -4.10 14.27 22.43
C ASP A 83 -5.61 14.49 22.67
N GLY A 84 -6.43 13.53 22.24
CA GLY A 84 -7.88 13.55 22.39
C GLY A 84 -8.60 14.47 21.39
N GLN A 85 -7.90 15.06 20.42
CA GLN A 85 -8.51 15.98 19.45
C GLN A 85 -9.48 15.28 18.49
N PHE A 86 -9.16 14.06 18.07
CA PHE A 86 -10.01 13.25 17.20
C PHE A 86 -9.62 11.76 17.27
N PRO A 87 -10.56 10.83 17.09
CA PRO A 87 -10.23 9.41 16.94
C PRO A 87 -9.53 9.16 15.60
N ARG A 88 -8.79 8.05 15.47
CA ARG A 88 -8.24 7.62 14.17
C ARG A 88 -9.36 7.58 13.11
N PRO A 89 -9.12 8.10 11.89
CA PRO A 89 -10.07 7.94 10.80
C PRO A 89 -10.19 6.46 10.43
N ASP A 90 -11.39 6.08 9.95
CA ASP A 90 -11.73 4.72 9.55
C ASP A 90 -12.07 4.70 8.06
N LEU A 91 -11.45 3.81 7.30
CA LEU A 91 -11.70 3.66 5.87
C LEU A 91 -13.20 3.41 5.55
N HIS A 92 -13.92 2.71 6.43
CA HIS A 92 -15.37 2.46 6.26
C HIS A 92 -16.17 3.74 6.07
N GLU A 93 -15.69 4.85 6.64
CA GLU A 93 -16.34 6.15 6.58
C GLU A 93 -16.38 6.73 5.16
N ARG A 94 -15.35 6.48 4.34
CA ARG A 94 -15.14 7.21 3.08
C ARG A 94 -15.00 6.34 1.83
N LEU A 95 -14.79 5.02 1.95
CA LEU A 95 -14.48 4.16 0.81
C LEU A 95 -15.45 4.34 -0.37
N TYR A 96 -16.76 4.30 -0.14
CA TYR A 96 -17.74 4.42 -1.22
C TYR A 96 -17.71 5.78 -1.94
N ARG A 97 -17.36 6.87 -1.24
CA ARG A 97 -17.17 8.19 -1.87
C ARG A 97 -15.89 8.20 -2.69
N VAL A 98 -14.80 7.67 -2.15
CA VAL A 98 -13.52 7.53 -2.85
C VAL A 98 -13.69 6.72 -4.13
N ILE A 99 -14.32 5.54 -4.08
CA ILE A 99 -14.51 4.67 -5.24
C ILE A 99 -15.41 5.32 -6.30
N ARG A 100 -16.52 5.96 -5.89
CA ARG A 100 -17.42 6.66 -6.83
C ARG A 100 -16.73 7.80 -7.56
N LEU A 101 -15.85 8.50 -6.85
CA LEU A 101 -15.11 9.64 -7.35
C LEU A 101 -13.95 9.19 -8.26
N ALA A 102 -13.10 8.29 -7.79
CA ALA A 102 -11.90 7.84 -8.50
C ALA A 102 -12.21 6.85 -9.63
N LYS A 103 -13.25 6.02 -9.49
CA LYS A 103 -13.60 4.94 -10.44
C LYS A 103 -12.38 4.11 -10.87
N PRO A 104 -11.66 3.49 -9.91
CA PRO A 104 -10.44 2.77 -10.20
C PRO A 104 -10.72 1.45 -10.94
N ASP A 105 -9.77 1.04 -11.77
CA ASP A 105 -9.73 -0.30 -12.36
C ASP A 105 -8.94 -1.28 -11.46
N LEU A 106 -7.96 -0.75 -10.72
CA LEU A 106 -7.11 -1.46 -9.79
C LEU A 106 -6.88 -0.65 -8.51
N VAL A 107 -6.89 -1.32 -7.36
CA VAL A 107 -6.59 -0.73 -6.06
C VAL A 107 -5.38 -1.42 -5.42
N PHE A 108 -4.37 -0.66 -5.01
CA PHE A 108 -3.39 -1.09 -4.02
C PHE A 108 -3.84 -0.63 -2.63
N ALA A 109 -3.96 -1.54 -1.67
CA ALA A 109 -4.42 -1.22 -0.31
C ALA A 109 -3.38 -1.62 0.74
N CYS A 110 -2.77 -0.64 1.41
CA CYS A 110 -1.75 -0.85 2.43
C CYS A 110 -2.23 -0.35 3.81
N TYR A 111 -2.64 -1.30 4.66
CA TYR A 111 -3.12 -1.07 6.03
C TYR A 111 -2.44 -2.04 7.01
N GLY A 112 -2.48 -1.73 8.31
CA GLY A 112 -1.88 -2.54 9.37
C GLY A 112 -1.10 -1.71 10.40
N MET A 113 -0.31 -0.73 9.93
CA MET A 113 0.56 0.08 10.81
C MET A 113 -0.18 0.79 11.95
N ASN A 114 -1.41 1.27 11.72
CA ASN A 114 -2.21 1.92 12.75
C ASN A 114 -3.22 0.97 13.43
N ASP A 115 -3.46 -0.20 12.84
CA ASP A 115 -4.55 -1.11 13.19
C ASP A 115 -4.26 -1.93 14.46
N GLY A 116 -3.00 -2.00 14.88
CA GLY A 116 -2.64 -2.52 16.21
C GLY A 116 -2.59 -1.45 17.30
N ILE A 117 -2.86 -0.17 16.95
CA ILE A 117 -2.82 1.01 17.82
C ILE A 117 -1.56 1.11 18.70
N TYR A 118 -0.42 0.65 18.17
CA TYR A 118 0.89 0.70 18.85
C TYR A 118 0.92 -0.01 20.22
N LEU A 119 0.06 -1.01 20.41
CA LEU A 119 0.01 -1.86 21.60
C LEU A 119 0.56 -3.26 21.28
N PRO A 120 1.01 -4.02 22.29
CA PRO A 120 1.40 -5.42 22.14
C PRO A 120 0.30 -6.25 21.47
N PHE A 121 0.65 -7.42 20.92
CA PHE A 121 -0.33 -8.26 20.24
C PHE A 121 -1.55 -8.57 21.11
N ASP A 122 -2.73 -8.48 20.49
CA ASP A 122 -3.98 -8.90 21.06
C ASP A 122 -4.85 -9.54 19.98
N SER A 123 -5.41 -10.70 20.30
CA SER A 123 -6.21 -11.45 19.36
C SER A 123 -7.49 -10.72 18.94
N THR A 124 -8.03 -9.83 19.78
CA THR A 124 -9.25 -9.06 19.46
C THR A 124 -8.94 -7.97 18.45
N ARG A 125 -7.88 -7.18 18.67
CA ARG A 125 -7.40 -6.19 17.69
C ARG A 125 -7.03 -6.85 16.36
N PHE A 126 -6.37 -8.00 16.40
CA PHE A 126 -6.03 -8.73 15.19
C PHE A 126 -7.28 -9.19 14.42
N ARG A 127 -8.30 -9.72 15.10
CA ARG A 127 -9.58 -10.08 14.45
C ARG A 127 -10.27 -8.88 13.79
N LEU A 128 -10.18 -7.70 14.38
CA LEU A 128 -10.73 -6.47 13.79
C LEU A 128 -9.97 -6.04 12.54
N PHE A 129 -8.63 -6.09 12.57
CA PHE A 129 -7.80 -5.90 11.37
C PHE A 129 -8.18 -6.88 10.26
N GLN A 130 -8.25 -8.17 10.57
CA GLN A 130 -8.63 -9.20 9.60
C GLN A 130 -10.03 -8.96 9.02
N SER A 131 -10.98 -8.55 9.86
CA SER A 131 -12.35 -8.26 9.44
C SER A 131 -12.41 -7.03 8.53
N GLY A 132 -11.65 -5.97 8.85
CA GLY A 132 -11.53 -4.78 8.02
C GLY A 132 -10.93 -5.08 6.65
N ILE A 133 -9.86 -5.88 6.58
CA ILE A 133 -9.25 -6.30 5.32
C ILE A 133 -10.22 -7.15 4.49
N ARG A 134 -10.92 -8.13 5.09
CA ARG A 134 -11.96 -8.92 4.40
C ARG A 134 -13.07 -8.03 3.86
N TRP A 135 -13.59 -7.13 4.69
CA TRP A 135 -14.60 -6.17 4.27
C TRP A 135 -14.13 -5.34 3.06
N LEU A 136 -12.90 -4.81 3.09
CA LEU A 136 -12.34 -4.03 2.00
C LEU A 136 -12.23 -4.86 0.71
N HIS A 137 -11.64 -6.06 0.81
CA HIS A 137 -11.48 -6.98 -0.30
C HIS A 137 -12.83 -7.35 -0.94
N ASP A 138 -13.80 -7.77 -0.12
CA ASP A 138 -15.11 -8.22 -0.56
C ASP A 138 -15.93 -7.07 -1.14
N THR A 139 -15.81 -5.87 -0.55
CA THR A 139 -16.46 -4.65 -1.07
C THR A 139 -15.95 -4.32 -2.47
N LEU A 140 -14.63 -4.27 -2.67
CA LEU A 140 -14.05 -3.99 -3.99
C LEU A 140 -14.36 -5.08 -5.02
N SER A 141 -14.31 -6.35 -4.60
CA SER A 141 -14.66 -7.50 -5.44
C SER A 141 -16.13 -7.45 -5.89
N SER A 142 -17.05 -7.10 -4.99
CA SER A 142 -18.48 -6.93 -5.33
C SER A 142 -18.74 -5.81 -6.34
N LEU A 143 -17.83 -4.83 -6.41
CA LEU A 143 -17.86 -3.74 -7.37
C LEU A 143 -17.07 -4.06 -8.66
N HIS A 144 -16.55 -5.28 -8.79
CA HIS A 144 -15.71 -5.74 -9.90
C HIS A 144 -14.43 -4.91 -10.06
N ILE A 145 -13.88 -4.41 -8.96
CA ILE A 145 -12.63 -3.66 -8.90
C ILE A 145 -11.53 -4.60 -8.46
N ALA A 146 -10.47 -4.73 -9.27
CA ALA A 146 -9.31 -5.54 -8.88
C ALA A 146 -8.60 -4.91 -7.68
N VAL A 147 -8.17 -5.74 -6.73
CA VAL A 147 -7.46 -5.30 -5.53
C VAL A 147 -6.18 -6.10 -5.33
N ILE A 148 -5.08 -5.40 -5.06
CA ILE A 148 -3.84 -5.95 -4.54
C ILE A 148 -3.71 -5.43 -3.11
N LEU A 149 -3.90 -6.32 -2.14
CA LEU A 149 -3.59 -6.04 -0.74
C LEU A 149 -2.07 -5.93 -0.59
N VAL A 150 -1.61 -5.04 0.25
CA VAL A 150 -0.19 -4.80 0.47
C VAL A 150 0.08 -4.98 1.96
N THR A 151 1.06 -5.83 2.30
CA THR A 151 1.46 -6.02 3.70
C THR A 151 1.88 -4.67 4.33
N PRO A 152 1.64 -4.43 5.63
CA PRO A 152 2.10 -3.20 6.27
C PRO A 152 3.63 -3.09 6.26
N PRO A 153 4.21 -1.89 6.23
CA PRO A 153 5.65 -1.70 6.38
C PRO A 153 6.11 -2.10 7.78
N VAL A 154 7.42 -2.28 7.94
CA VAL A 154 7.99 -2.60 9.26
C VAL A 154 7.87 -1.43 10.24
N TYR A 155 7.79 -1.77 11.52
CA TYR A 155 7.95 -0.83 12.62
C TYR A 155 9.31 -1.02 13.25
N ASP A 156 10.07 0.07 13.37
CA ASP A 156 11.38 0.06 14.00
C ASP A 156 11.26 0.44 15.48
N GLU A 157 11.22 -0.57 16.35
CA GLU A 157 11.06 -0.38 17.79
C GLU A 157 12.17 0.47 18.41
N ALA A 158 13.39 0.41 17.87
CA ALA A 158 14.52 1.18 18.36
C ALA A 158 14.34 2.70 18.14
N LYS A 159 13.48 3.08 17.20
CA LYS A 159 13.16 4.49 16.88
C LYS A 159 11.78 4.92 17.38
N GLY A 160 10.78 4.06 17.26
CA GLY A 160 9.39 4.42 17.55
C GLY A 160 8.94 4.20 19.00
N GLY A 161 9.65 3.37 19.77
CA GLY A 161 9.42 3.20 21.22
C GLY A 161 8.24 2.31 21.66
N ALA A 162 7.39 1.82 20.76
CA ALA A 162 6.32 0.87 21.08
C ALA A 162 6.87 -0.57 21.10
N SER A 163 7.28 -1.03 22.29
CA SER A 163 7.87 -2.36 22.45
C SER A 163 6.90 -3.49 22.08
N GLY A 164 7.39 -4.46 21.31
CA GLY A 164 6.64 -5.61 20.82
C GLY A 164 5.75 -5.33 19.60
N TYR A 165 5.72 -4.09 19.10
CA TYR A 165 4.87 -3.72 17.97
C TYR A 165 5.41 -4.21 16.61
N ALA A 166 6.72 -4.41 16.46
CA ALA A 166 7.27 -5.02 15.24
C ALA A 166 6.69 -6.44 15.03
N ALA A 167 6.59 -7.22 16.11
CA ALA A 167 6.00 -8.56 16.07
C ALA A 167 4.50 -8.56 15.74
N VAL A 168 3.77 -7.49 16.08
CA VAL A 168 2.37 -7.33 15.64
C VAL A 168 2.31 -7.19 14.12
N LEU A 169 3.18 -6.37 13.54
CA LEU A 169 3.22 -6.17 12.08
C LEU A 169 3.74 -7.40 11.34
N ASP A 170 4.65 -8.19 11.93
CA ASP A 170 5.01 -9.51 11.42
C ASP A 170 3.75 -10.38 11.29
N GLN A 171 2.97 -10.52 12.38
CA GLN A 171 1.80 -11.38 12.40
C GLN A 171 0.68 -10.92 11.46
N TYR A 172 0.50 -9.61 11.31
CA TYR A 172 -0.46 -9.04 10.37
C TYR A 172 -0.03 -9.32 8.92
N SER A 173 1.28 -9.20 8.64
CA SER A 173 1.86 -9.47 7.33
C SER A 173 1.80 -10.95 6.98
N ASP A 174 2.19 -11.83 7.89
CA ASP A 174 2.06 -13.28 7.75
C ASP A 174 0.64 -13.65 7.37
N TRP A 175 -0.36 -13.19 8.13
CA TRP A 175 -1.75 -13.51 7.81
C TRP A 175 -2.20 -13.01 6.44
N LEU A 176 -1.82 -11.79 6.06
CA LEU A 176 -2.09 -11.28 4.71
C LEU A 176 -1.48 -12.18 3.65
N LEU A 177 -0.22 -12.60 3.81
CA LEU A 177 0.45 -13.47 2.85
C LEU A 177 -0.22 -14.84 2.75
N HIS A 178 -0.71 -15.41 3.85
CA HIS A 178 -1.49 -16.65 3.82
C HIS A 178 -2.81 -16.52 3.03
N MET A 179 -3.36 -15.31 2.86
CA MET A 179 -4.56 -15.13 2.04
C MET A 179 -4.33 -15.43 0.55
N ARG A 180 -3.07 -15.48 0.09
CA ARG A 180 -2.72 -15.96 -1.26
C ARG A 180 -3.24 -17.38 -1.52
N ASP A 181 -3.28 -18.24 -0.50
CA ASP A 181 -3.82 -19.60 -0.60
C ASP A 181 -5.34 -19.60 -0.83
N SER A 182 -6.02 -18.49 -0.47
CA SER A 182 -7.43 -18.24 -0.75
C SER A 182 -7.65 -17.52 -2.09
N GLY A 183 -6.61 -17.43 -2.93
CA GLY A 183 -6.66 -16.76 -4.24
C GLY A 183 -6.56 -15.24 -4.17
N TRP A 184 -6.34 -14.66 -2.98
CA TRP A 184 -6.20 -13.22 -2.85
C TRP A 184 -4.87 -12.73 -3.40
N TRP A 185 -4.91 -11.50 -3.87
CA TRP A 185 -3.78 -10.82 -4.47
C TRP A 185 -3.08 -9.99 -3.41
N VAL A 186 -1.85 -10.38 -3.05
CA VAL A 186 -1.12 -9.78 -1.93
C VAL A 186 0.31 -9.47 -2.34
N ALA A 187 0.73 -8.21 -2.26
CA ALA A 187 2.11 -7.76 -2.44
C ALA A 187 2.85 -7.74 -1.08
N ASP A 188 4.02 -8.37 -1.02
CA ASP A 188 4.87 -8.38 0.17
C ASP A 188 5.87 -7.23 0.11
N LEU A 189 5.64 -6.18 0.89
CA LEU A 189 6.64 -5.15 1.17
C LEU A 189 7.27 -5.30 2.56
N HIS A 190 6.66 -6.09 3.45
CA HIS A 190 7.05 -6.16 4.85
C HIS A 190 8.41 -6.84 5.01
N TYR A 191 8.56 -8.06 4.52
CA TYR A 191 9.79 -8.82 4.69
C TYR A 191 10.99 -8.25 3.92
N PRO A 192 10.83 -7.68 2.71
CA PRO A 192 11.90 -6.92 2.07
C PRO A 192 12.42 -5.75 2.93
N MET A 193 11.52 -5.02 3.60
CA MET A 193 11.91 -3.94 4.51
C MET A 193 12.52 -4.49 5.80
N LYS A 194 11.94 -5.56 6.36
CA LYS A 194 12.43 -6.22 7.57
C LYS A 194 13.86 -6.73 7.40
N LYS A 195 14.16 -7.34 6.26
CA LYS A 195 15.52 -7.77 5.94
C LYS A 195 16.54 -6.63 6.03
N VAL A 196 16.17 -5.41 5.61
CA VAL A 196 17.04 -4.24 5.70
C VAL A 196 17.14 -3.74 7.15
N LEU A 197 16.02 -3.68 7.86
CA LEU A 197 15.99 -3.32 9.28
C LEU A 197 16.83 -4.27 10.15
N ASP A 198 16.69 -5.58 9.96
CA ASP A 198 17.45 -6.63 10.66
C ASP A 198 18.95 -6.58 10.35
N SER A 199 19.37 -5.92 9.26
CA SER A 199 20.79 -5.66 8.98
C SER A 199 21.37 -4.48 9.76
N GLY A 200 20.56 -3.83 10.60
CA GLY A 200 20.91 -2.66 11.40
C GLY A 200 20.69 -1.31 10.69
N VAL A 201 20.04 -1.32 9.52
CA VAL A 201 19.76 -0.10 8.74
C VAL A 201 18.36 0.40 9.08
N HIS A 202 18.29 1.54 9.77
CA HIS A 202 17.04 2.23 10.05
C HIS A 202 16.42 2.81 8.77
N LEU A 203 15.14 2.53 8.54
CA LEU A 203 14.40 3.01 7.37
C LEU A 203 13.56 4.26 7.66
N ALA A 204 13.29 4.56 8.94
CA ALA A 204 12.45 5.64 9.40
C ALA A 204 13.08 6.29 10.64
N ASP A 205 13.07 7.62 10.73
CA ASP A 205 13.64 8.34 11.88
C ASP A 205 12.75 8.23 13.12
N ASP A 206 11.44 8.13 12.93
CA ASP A 206 10.42 7.96 13.99
C ASP A 206 9.96 6.50 14.15
N GLY A 207 10.60 5.59 13.41
CA GLY A 207 10.28 4.17 13.37
C GLY A 207 8.97 3.78 12.68
N VAL A 208 8.25 4.75 12.10
CA VAL A 208 6.96 4.53 11.42
C VAL A 208 7.01 4.94 9.95
N HIS A 209 7.51 6.15 9.66
CA HIS A 209 7.43 6.77 8.33
C HIS A 209 8.74 6.59 7.58
N PRO A 210 8.81 5.69 6.57
CA PRO A 210 10.06 5.41 5.90
C PRO A 210 10.56 6.62 5.09
N GLY A 211 11.87 6.87 5.12
CA GLY A 211 12.53 7.80 4.24
C GLY A 211 12.65 7.28 2.80
N ASP A 212 13.47 7.97 1.99
CA ASP A 212 13.63 7.64 0.56
C ASP A 212 14.03 6.16 0.32
N ALA A 213 14.99 5.65 1.09
CA ALA A 213 15.45 4.27 0.98
C ALA A 213 14.31 3.26 1.23
N GLY A 214 13.48 3.50 2.25
CA GLY A 214 12.31 2.66 2.53
C GLY A 214 11.27 2.74 1.42
N HIS A 215 10.97 3.94 0.92
CA HIS A 215 10.05 4.13 -0.18
C HIS A 215 10.50 3.46 -1.49
N ARG A 216 11.82 3.39 -1.77
CA ARG A 216 12.36 2.62 -2.90
C ARG A 216 12.12 1.12 -2.75
N ILE A 217 12.31 0.57 -1.56
CA ILE A 217 12.05 -0.85 -1.26
C ILE A 217 10.56 -1.16 -1.47
N MET A 218 9.68 -0.31 -0.93
CA MET A 218 8.24 -0.44 -1.09
C MET A 218 7.84 -0.42 -2.57
N ALA A 219 8.35 0.53 -3.36
CA ALA A 219 8.05 0.61 -4.79
C ALA A 219 8.52 -0.66 -5.54
N GLN A 220 9.73 -1.13 -5.25
CA GLN A 220 10.27 -2.36 -5.81
C GLN A 220 9.41 -3.59 -5.47
N ALA A 221 8.86 -3.66 -4.26
CA ALA A 221 7.96 -4.74 -3.84
C ALA A 221 6.66 -4.74 -4.64
N LEU A 222 6.05 -3.57 -4.86
CA LEU A 222 4.84 -3.46 -5.67
C LEU A 222 5.08 -3.82 -7.13
N LEU A 223 6.19 -3.34 -7.71
CA LEU A 223 6.60 -3.69 -9.06
C LEU A 223 6.77 -5.21 -9.22
N ARG A 224 7.44 -5.88 -8.28
CA ARG A 224 7.58 -7.35 -8.31
C ARG A 224 6.25 -8.08 -8.24
N ALA A 225 5.32 -7.60 -7.42
CA ALA A 225 4.00 -8.20 -7.31
C ALA A 225 3.24 -8.20 -8.65
N ILE A 226 3.51 -7.20 -9.50
CA ILE A 226 2.91 -7.07 -10.83
C ILE A 226 3.77 -7.61 -12.00
N GLY A 227 4.88 -8.31 -11.68
CA GLY A 227 5.74 -8.96 -12.67
C GLY A 227 6.94 -8.14 -13.12
N GLU A 228 7.10 -6.92 -12.61
CA GLU A 228 8.22 -6.05 -12.93
C GLU A 228 9.45 -6.38 -12.08
N LYS A 229 10.59 -6.59 -12.75
CA LYS A 229 11.77 -7.18 -12.08
C LYS A 229 12.53 -6.20 -11.21
N GLN A 230 12.73 -4.99 -11.72
CA GLN A 230 13.67 -4.03 -11.13
C GLN A 230 13.20 -2.59 -11.29
N LEU A 231 13.13 -1.87 -10.18
CA LEU A 231 12.91 -0.43 -10.17
C LEU A 231 14.08 0.28 -10.86
N THR A 232 13.78 0.98 -11.96
CA THR A 232 14.67 1.95 -12.57
C THR A 232 14.38 3.34 -12.05
N THR A 233 15.41 4.16 -11.83
CA THR A 233 15.24 5.55 -11.37
C THR A 233 15.51 6.53 -12.51
N ASP A 234 14.60 7.47 -12.69
CA ASP A 234 14.80 8.68 -13.48
C ASP A 234 14.53 9.88 -12.58
N THR A 235 15.58 10.50 -12.05
CA THR A 235 15.47 11.53 -11.02
C THR A 235 14.73 12.78 -11.51
N ALA A 236 14.96 13.19 -12.76
CA ALA A 236 14.30 14.37 -13.32
C ALA A 236 12.80 14.12 -13.51
N LEU A 237 12.43 12.92 -13.97
CA LEU A 237 11.04 12.52 -14.09
C LEU A 237 10.37 12.39 -12.71
N LEU A 238 11.07 11.78 -11.75
CA LEU A 238 10.60 11.59 -10.38
C LEU A 238 10.26 12.90 -9.69
N GLU A 239 11.09 13.94 -9.86
CA GLU A 239 10.84 15.25 -9.25
C GLU A 239 9.51 15.86 -9.75
N LEU A 240 9.27 15.79 -11.06
CA LEU A 240 8.03 16.31 -11.65
C LEU A 240 6.80 15.49 -11.23
N VAL A 241 6.94 14.16 -11.21
CA VAL A 241 5.90 13.24 -10.73
C VAL A 241 5.56 13.53 -9.27
N ALA A 242 6.55 13.66 -8.40
CA ALA A 242 6.35 13.95 -6.98
C ALA A 242 5.63 15.29 -6.76
N ARG A 243 6.00 16.34 -7.50
CA ARG A 243 5.31 17.64 -7.46
C ARG A 243 3.85 17.54 -7.93
N ARG A 244 3.59 16.75 -8.97
CA ARG A 244 2.23 16.53 -9.49
C ARG A 244 1.37 15.77 -8.47
N GLN A 245 1.91 14.69 -7.90
CA GLN A 245 1.25 13.90 -6.87
C GLN A 245 0.96 14.71 -5.61
N ALA A 246 1.87 15.60 -5.19
CA ALA A 246 1.65 16.48 -4.04
C ALA A 246 0.42 17.38 -4.21
N ILE A 247 0.20 17.94 -5.41
CA ILE A 247 -0.97 18.77 -5.71
C ILE A 247 -2.24 17.90 -5.77
N LEU A 248 -2.19 16.79 -6.51
CA LEU A 248 -3.38 16.00 -6.82
C LEU A 248 -3.91 15.23 -5.60
N LYS A 249 -3.03 14.65 -4.78
CA LYS A 249 -3.42 13.89 -3.58
C LYS A 249 -4.33 14.70 -2.66
N ASP A 250 -3.94 15.93 -2.33
CA ASP A 250 -4.71 16.77 -1.41
C ASP A 250 -6.04 17.20 -2.02
N ALA A 251 -6.07 17.46 -3.33
CA ALA A 251 -7.28 17.79 -4.07
C ALA A 251 -8.26 16.60 -4.12
N TRP A 252 -7.76 15.39 -4.37
CA TRP A 252 -8.52 14.15 -4.36
C TRP A 252 -9.13 13.86 -2.99
N LEU A 253 -8.34 13.98 -1.92
CA LEU A 253 -8.84 13.81 -0.54
C LEU A 253 -9.93 14.82 -0.19
N THR A 254 -9.73 16.08 -0.57
CA THR A 254 -10.72 17.15 -0.36
C THR A 254 -12.02 16.87 -1.10
N ALA A 255 -11.93 16.42 -2.35
CA ALA A 255 -13.09 16.10 -3.16
C ALA A 255 -13.84 14.85 -2.67
N ALA A 256 -13.14 13.85 -2.15
CA ALA A 256 -13.76 12.65 -1.57
C ALA A 256 -14.43 12.95 -0.20
N GLY A 257 -13.86 13.89 0.55
CA GLY A 257 -14.27 14.24 1.90
C GLY A 257 -13.87 13.18 2.93
N HIS A 258 -13.36 13.63 4.08
CA HIS A 258 -12.99 12.79 5.22
C HIS A 258 -13.23 13.54 6.53
N LYS A 259 -13.32 12.81 7.64
CA LYS A 259 -13.52 13.41 8.97
C LYS A 259 -12.26 13.86 9.68
N ARG A 260 -11.07 13.46 9.21
CA ARG A 260 -9.80 13.86 9.81
C ARG A 260 -9.59 15.39 9.70
N PRO A 261 -9.27 16.11 10.79
CA PRO A 261 -8.86 17.50 10.70
C PRO A 261 -7.52 17.65 9.95
N MET A 262 -7.52 18.30 8.80
CA MET A 262 -6.32 18.68 8.05
C MET A 262 -6.63 19.81 7.06
N PRO A 263 -5.60 20.54 6.58
CA PRO A 263 -5.77 21.51 5.51
C PRO A 263 -6.42 20.87 4.28
N ALA A 264 -7.37 21.60 3.67
CA ALA A 264 -7.94 21.21 2.40
C ALA A 264 -6.95 21.48 1.27
N GLY A 265 -6.92 20.59 0.29
CA GLY A 265 -6.27 20.78 -0.99
C GLY A 265 -7.06 21.71 -1.92
N LEU A 266 -6.48 21.97 -3.09
CA LEU A 266 -7.13 22.80 -4.10
C LEU A 266 -8.41 22.12 -4.63
N PRO A 267 -9.44 22.90 -5.04
CA PRO A 267 -10.54 22.34 -5.82
C PRO A 267 -10.02 21.61 -7.06
N MET A 268 -10.59 20.45 -7.39
CA MET A 268 -10.11 19.56 -8.46
C MET A 268 -9.82 20.29 -9.79
N GLY A 269 -10.66 21.22 -10.21
CA GLY A 269 -10.44 21.99 -11.44
C GLY A 269 -9.13 22.79 -11.43
N LYS A 270 -8.80 23.45 -10.30
CA LYS A 270 -7.55 24.20 -10.13
C LYS A 270 -6.34 23.27 -9.99
N ALA A 271 -6.50 22.17 -9.25
CA ALA A 271 -5.46 21.15 -9.10
C ALA A 271 -5.08 20.55 -10.46
N ASN A 272 -6.08 20.20 -11.29
CA ASN A 272 -5.86 19.65 -12.63
C ASN A 272 -5.17 20.66 -13.56
N GLN A 273 -5.50 21.95 -13.48
CA GLN A 273 -4.79 22.98 -14.24
C GLN A 273 -3.30 23.04 -13.89
N GLN A 274 -2.95 22.99 -12.59
CA GLN A 274 -1.56 22.98 -12.16
C GLN A 274 -0.85 21.67 -12.53
N ALA A 275 -1.52 20.54 -12.37
CA ALA A 275 -1.01 19.22 -12.73
C ALA A 275 -0.79 19.07 -14.25
N ALA A 276 -1.58 19.75 -15.08
CA ALA A 276 -1.42 19.73 -16.54
C ALA A 276 -0.07 20.32 -16.97
N VAL A 277 0.36 21.43 -16.37
CA VAL A 277 1.68 22.04 -16.64
C VAL A 277 2.82 21.06 -16.33
N LEU A 278 2.74 20.37 -15.19
CA LEU A 278 3.72 19.33 -14.84
C LEU A 278 3.65 18.13 -15.77
N THR A 279 2.45 17.77 -16.23
CA THR A 279 2.24 16.67 -17.18
C THR A 279 2.87 16.97 -18.55
N GLU A 280 2.79 18.21 -19.03
CA GLU A 280 3.48 18.63 -20.26
C GLU A 280 5.00 18.52 -20.13
N GLN A 281 5.55 18.89 -18.97
CA GLN A 281 6.99 18.76 -18.67
C GLN A 281 7.42 17.28 -18.60
N ILE A 282 6.62 16.44 -17.95
CA ILE A 282 6.80 14.98 -17.90
C ILE A 282 6.84 14.41 -19.31
N ASN A 283 5.84 14.71 -20.14
CA ASN A 283 5.77 14.22 -21.52
C ASN A 283 6.96 14.71 -22.37
N SER A 284 7.42 15.94 -22.14
CA SER A 284 8.60 16.48 -22.79
C SER A 284 9.89 15.73 -22.41
N LEU A 285 10.00 15.22 -21.17
CA LEU A 285 11.13 14.39 -20.75
C LEU A 285 11.05 12.95 -21.27
N LEU A 286 9.83 12.43 -21.45
CA LEU A 286 9.62 11.10 -22.02
C LEU A 286 9.99 11.08 -23.51
N ASN A 287 9.59 12.10 -24.27
CA ASN A 287 9.81 12.17 -25.73
C ASN A 287 11.24 12.53 -26.17
N LYS A 288 12.14 12.90 -25.24
CA LYS A 288 13.54 13.27 -25.55
C LYS A 288 14.50 12.08 -25.68
N LYS A 289 14.02 10.85 -25.51
CA LYS A 289 14.79 9.61 -25.59
C LYS A 289 14.07 8.62 -26.50
#